data_AF-A0A150GZ20-F1
#
_entry.id   AF-A0A150GZ20-F1
#
_cell.length_a   1.000
_cell.length_b   1.000
_cell.length_c   1.000
_cell.angle_alpha   90.00
_cell.angle_beta   90.00
_cell.angle_gamma   90.00
#
_symmetry.space_group_name_H-M   'P 1'
#
loop_
_entity.id
_entity.type
_entity.pdbx_description
1 polymer ?
#
loop_
_entity_poly.entity_id
_entity_poly.type
_entity_poly.pdbx_seq_one_letter_code
_entity_poly.pdbx_strand_id
1 'polypeptide(L)' 'MGFWLGTLVFFLIQIVVTGCVNWFGKPGNKGLTHIMAFTTVFQLWFIWAIIYMAQMNPLVNPEYKD' A
#
# COMPACT_ATOMS: atom_id res chain seq x y z
N MET A 1 -12.28 -1.66 8.82
CA MET A 1 -11.55 -2.78 8.19
C MET A 1 -10.40 -3.15 9.11
N GLY A 2 -10.14 -4.43 9.39
CA GLY A 2 -9.01 -4.79 10.26
C GLY A 2 -7.66 -4.51 9.58
N PHE A 3 -6.64 -4.13 10.37
CA PHE A 3 -5.27 -3.90 9.89
C PHE A 3 -4.76 -5.02 8.98
N TRP A 4 -4.96 -6.27 9.41
CA TRP A 4 -4.55 -7.47 8.68
C TRP A 4 -5.23 -7.64 7.33
N LEU A 5 -6.51 -7.28 7.24
CA LEU A 5 -7.25 -7.36 5.98
C LEU A 5 -6.71 -6.36 4.96
N GLY A 6 -6.45 -5.11 5.39
CA GLY A 6 -5.87 -4.09 4.50
C GLY A 6 -4.46 -4.48 4.04
N THR A 7 -3.63 -4.99 4.94
CA THR A 7 -2.29 -5.50 4.58
C THR A 7 -2.36 -6.64 3.57
N LEU A 8 -3.31 -7.58 3.72
CA LEU A 8 -3.54 -8.64 2.75
C LEU A 8 -3.94 -8.11 1.37
N VAL A 9 -4.80 -7.07 1.32
CA VAL A 9 -5.18 -6.43 0.05
C VAL A 9 -3.98 -5.81 -0.66
N PHE A 10 -3.13 -5.05 0.05
CA PHE A 10 -1.92 -4.48 -0.55
C PHE A 10 -0.93 -5.55 -1.02
N PHE A 11 -0.82 -6.66 -0.28
CA PHE A 11 -0.02 -7.80 -0.70
C PHE A 11 -0.54 -8.45 -1.99
N LEU A 12 -1.86 -8.65 -2.11
CA LEU A 12 -2.47 -9.16 -3.35
C LEU A 12 -2.26 -8.20 -4.53
N ILE A 13 -2.38 -6.89 -4.30
CA ILE A 13 -2.08 -5.87 -5.31
C ILE A 13 -0.63 -5.99 -5.80
N GLN A 14 0.34 -6.18 -4.89
CA GLN A 14 1.74 -6.37 -5.27
C GLN A 14 1.94 -7.58 -6.18
N ILE A 15 1.27 -8.71 -5.89
CA ILE A 15 1.34 -9.92 -6.71
C ILE A 15 0.80 -9.65 -8.12
N VAL A 16 -0.38 -9.02 -8.21
CA VAL A 16 -1.01 -8.68 -9.49
C VAL A 16 -0.11 -7.75 -10.31
N VAL A 17 0.41 -6.69 -9.69
CA VAL A 17 1.30 -5.73 -10.35
C VAL A 17 2.58 -6.41 -10.86
N THR A 18 3.19 -7.28 -10.06
CA THR A 18 4.38 -8.05 -10.46
C THR A 18 4.06 -8.95 -11.67
N GLY A 19 2.90 -9.60 -11.68
CA GLY A 19 2.40 -10.38 -12.82
C GLY A 19 2.22 -9.53 -14.09
N CYS A 20 1.63 -8.34 -13.96
CA CYS A 20 1.45 -7.40 -15.05
C CYS A 20 2.78 -6.92 -15.63
N VAL A 21 3.77 -6.59 -14.79
CA VAL A 21 5.10 -6.16 -15.26
C VAL A 21 5.82 -7.31 -15.97
N ASN A 22 5.64 -8.55 -15.53
CA ASN A 22 6.23 -9.71 -16.22
C ASN A 22 5.62 -9.95 -17.61
N TRP A 23 4.30 -9.83 -17.74
CA TRP A 23 3.57 -10.09 -18.98
C TRP A 23 3.67 -8.95 -19.99
N PHE A 24 3.53 -7.70 -19.55
CA PHE A 24 3.44 -6.51 -20.41
C PHE A 24 4.71 -5.66 -20.42
N GLY A 25 5.67 -5.91 -19.52
CA GLY A 25 6.88 -5.10 -19.41
C GLY A 25 7.80 -5.21 -20.62
N LYS A 26 8.40 -4.08 -21.02
CA LYS A 26 9.43 -4.05 -22.07
C LYS A 26 10.73 -4.69 -21.58
N PRO A 27 11.33 -5.64 -22.32
CA PRO A 27 12.46 -6.46 -21.84
C PRO A 27 13.67 -5.65 -21.35
N GLY A 28 13.99 -4.51 -21.97
CA GLY A 28 15.12 -3.66 -21.56
C GLY A 28 14.96 -2.96 -20.21
N ASN A 29 13.73 -2.72 -19.74
CA ASN A 29 13.46 -1.91 -18.55
C ASN A 29 12.72 -2.67 -17.43
N LYS A 30 12.47 -3.98 -17.58
CA LYS A 30 11.67 -4.77 -16.62
C LYS A 30 12.15 -4.63 -15.18
N GLY A 31 13.47 -4.66 -14.95
CA GLY A 31 14.05 -4.54 -13.61
C GLY A 31 13.70 -3.21 -12.93
N LEU A 32 13.89 -2.09 -13.64
CA LEU A 32 13.53 -0.77 -13.12
C LEU A 32 12.03 -0.65 -12.88
N THR A 33 11.20 -1.15 -13.81
CA THR A 33 9.74 -1.13 -13.66
C THR A 33 9.27 -1.95 -12.45
N HIS A 34 9.87 -3.11 -12.19
CA HIS A 34 9.58 -3.91 -10.99
C HIS A 34 9.90 -3.16 -9.70
N ILE A 35 11.07 -2.51 -9.64
CA ILE A 35 11.49 -1.73 -8.46
C ILE A 35 10.54 -0.55 -8.22
N MET A 36 10.22 0.21 -9.28
CA MET A 36 9.29 1.34 -9.18
C MET A 36 7.90 0.88 -8.73
N ALA A 37 7.41 -0.23 -9.28
CA ALA A 37 6.12 -0.79 -8.91
C ALA A 37 6.09 -1.25 -7.45
N PHE A 38 7.10 -2.01 -7.01
CA PHE A 38 7.21 -2.49 -5.63
C PHE A 38 7.29 -1.33 -4.63
N THR A 39 8.17 -0.36 -4.87
CA THR A 39 8.35 0.81 -4.00
C THR A 39 7.07 1.63 -3.89
N THR A 40 6.33 1.80 -5.00
CA THR A 40 5.06 2.52 -5.02
C THR A 40 3.99 1.82 -4.16
N VAL A 41 3.79 0.52 -4.35
CA VAL A 41 2.80 -0.25 -3.58
C VAL A 41 3.16 -0.25 -2.09
N PHE A 42 4.45 -0.40 -1.77
CA PHE A 42 4.94 -0.33 -0.39
C PHE A 42 4.69 1.05 0.24
N GLN A 43 4.97 2.15 -0.46
CA GLN A 43 4.72 3.49 0.06
C GLN A 43 3.24 3.76 0.32
N LEU A 44 2.36 3.31 -0.57
CA LEU A 44 0.91 3.44 -0.39
C LEU A 44 0.41 2.62 0.81
N TRP A 45 0.90 1.38 0.96
CA TRP A 45 0.61 0.57 2.13
C TRP A 45 1.13 1.22 3.42
N PHE A 46 2.34 1.77 3.39
CA PHE A 46 2.99 2.38 4.56
C PHE A 46 2.23 3.61 5.07
N ILE A 47 1.83 4.53 4.18
CA ILE A 47 1.02 5.69 4.56
C ILE A 47 -0.32 5.25 5.14
N TRP A 48 -1.00 4.28 4.49
CA TRP A 48 -2.25 3.73 4.99
C TRP A 48 -2.09 3.10 6.38
N ALA A 49 -1.03 2.32 6.60
CA ALA A 49 -0.74 1.66 7.86
C ALA A 49 -0.51 2.65 9.00
N ILE A 50 0.25 3.73 8.76
CA ILE A 50 0.49 4.77 9.77
C ILE A 50 -0.81 5.47 10.15
N ILE A 51 -1.62 5.86 9.17
CA ILE A 51 -2.91 6.52 9.42
C ILE A 51 -3.82 5.59 10.24
N TYR A 52 -3.87 4.30 9.87
CA TYR A 52 -4.64 3.31 10.60
C TYR A 52 -4.19 3.19 12.06
N MET A 53 -2.89 3.03 12.29
CA MET A 53 -2.33 2.91 13.65
C MET A 53 -2.55 4.15 14.50
N ALA A 54 -2.43 5.35 13.90
CA ALA A 54 -2.69 6.62 14.59
C ALA A 54 -4.14 6.74 15.09
N GLN A 55 -5.09 6.06 14.44
CA GLN A 55 -6.51 6.08 14.79
C GLN A 55 -6.94 4.93 15.71
N MET A 56 -6.08 3.95 16.02
CA MET A 56 -6.47 2.80 16.85
C MET A 56 -6.69 3.15 18.32
N ASN A 57 -5.87 4.06 18.86
CA ASN A 57 -5.98 4.55 20.24
C ASN A 57 -5.67 6.06 20.25
N PRO A 58 -6.58 6.91 19.77
CA PRO A 58 -6.34 8.35 19.71
C PRO A 58 -6.25 8.94 21.11
N LEU A 59 -5.30 9.83 21.33
CA LEU A 59 -5.15 10.58 22.58
C LEU A 59 -6.07 11.80 22.65
N VAL A 60 -6.49 12.30 21.49
CA VAL A 60 -7.31 13.51 21.34
C VAL A 60 -8.60 13.11 20.62
N ASN A 61 -9.73 13.46 21.24
CA ASN A 61 -11.03 13.32 20.62
C ASN A 61 -11.43 14.64 19.93
N PRO A 62 -12.19 14.58 18.83
CA PRO A 62 -12.71 15.78 18.20
C PRO A 62 -13.66 16.52 19.15
N GLU A 63 -13.44 17.82 19.36
CA GLU A 63 -14.39 18.68 20.06
C GLU A 63 -15.44 19.17 19.07
N TYR A 64 -16.72 18.88 19.35
CA TYR A 64 -17.83 19.44 18.61
C TYR A 64 -18.27 20.73 19.29
N LYS A 65 -18.31 21.82 18.52
CA LYS A 65 -18.87 23.10 18.97
C LYS A 65 -20.28 23.19 18.38
N ASP A 66 -21.29 23.00 19.23
CA ASP A 66 -22.69 23.21 18.89
C ASP A 66 -22.96 24.68 18.51
#